data_AF-A0AB37UJI7-F1
#
_entry.id   AF-A0AB37UJI7-F1
#
_cell.length_a   1.000
_cell.length_b   1.000
_cell.length_c   1.000
_cell.angle_alpha   90.00
_cell.angle_beta   90.00
_cell.angle_gamma   90.00
#
_symmetry.space_group_name_H-M   'P 1'
#
loop_
_entity.id
_entity.type
_entity.pdbx_description
1 polymer ?
#
loop_
_entity_poly.entity_id
_entity_poly.type
_entity_poly.pdbx_seq_one_letter_code
_entity_poly.pdbx_strand_id
1 'polypeptide(L)'
;MGIFTGNRPNNLGVRDGKLAPCPNTPNCVSSQSTDASHKVEPLNYTSAPEVALTQLKQVISSLPKTNIVTETDSYIYAEFTSAIVGFVDDVEFYLDRDAQVFHVRSASRLGKSDLGVNRKRIETIRAQFQELQAQNSA
;
A
#
# COMPACT_ATOMS: atom_id res chain seq x y z
N MET A 1 1.71 7.83 23.57
CA MET A 1 2.42 7.95 22.27
C MET A 1 3.83 7.39 22.45
N GLY A 2 4.12 6.24 21.85
CA GLY A 2 5.33 5.44 22.13
C GLY A 2 6.55 5.90 21.33
N ILE A 3 7.70 5.91 21.97
CA ILE A 3 8.98 6.53 21.55
C ILE A 3 9.72 5.68 20.46
N PHE A 4 9.07 4.68 19.86
CA PHE A 4 9.73 3.66 19.01
C PHE A 4 9.05 3.39 17.66
N THR A 5 8.16 4.25 17.17
CA THR A 5 7.42 4.03 15.91
C THR A 5 8.09 4.63 14.67
N GLY A 6 9.02 5.57 14.85
CA GLY A 6 9.64 6.35 13.77
C GLY A 6 8.75 7.50 13.29
N ASN A 7 9.38 8.56 12.77
CA ASN A 7 8.67 9.72 12.24
C ASN A 7 8.06 9.38 10.88
N ARG A 8 6.85 9.90 10.62
CA ARG A 8 6.23 9.81 9.30
C ARG A 8 7.15 10.47 8.26
N PRO A 9 7.42 9.82 7.11
CA PRO A 9 8.17 10.45 6.03
C PRO A 9 7.47 11.70 5.50
N ASN A 10 8.25 12.72 5.12
CA ASN A 10 7.74 13.97 4.56
C ASN A 10 7.64 13.95 3.02
N ASN A 11 7.97 12.82 2.40
CA ASN A 11 8.00 12.63 0.95
C ASN A 11 6.90 11.72 0.42
N LEU A 12 5.91 11.35 1.25
CA LEU A 12 4.73 10.59 0.83
C LEU A 12 3.86 11.41 -0.14
N GLY A 13 3.02 10.71 -0.89
CA GLY A 13 2.13 11.26 -1.90
C GLY A 13 2.58 10.93 -3.33
N VAL A 14 1.74 11.33 -4.28
CA VAL A 14 2.00 11.17 -5.72
C VAL A 14 2.72 12.40 -6.25
N ARG A 15 3.81 12.20 -6.99
CA ARG A 15 4.55 13.25 -7.71
C ARG A 15 4.84 12.74 -9.12
N ASP A 16 4.36 13.48 -10.12
CA ASP A 16 4.53 13.12 -11.54
C ASP A 16 4.08 11.68 -11.86
N GLY A 17 2.92 11.28 -11.32
CA GLY A 17 2.36 9.92 -11.50
C GLY A 17 3.11 8.80 -10.77
N LYS A 18 4.01 9.15 -9.85
CA LYS A 18 4.83 8.17 -9.10
C LYS A 18 4.67 8.32 -7.60
N LEU A 19 4.67 7.18 -6.92
CA LEU A 19 4.82 7.10 -5.47
C LEU A 19 6.28 7.39 -5.09
N ALA A 20 6.51 7.68 -3.80
CA ALA A 20 7.87 7.81 -3.28
C ALA A 20 8.72 6.57 -3.61
N PRO A 21 10.01 6.72 -3.94
CA PRO A 21 10.87 5.55 -4.18
C PRO A 21 11.06 4.75 -2.88
N CYS A 22 11.33 3.44 -3.01
CA CYS A 22 11.83 2.67 -1.89
C CYS A 22 13.24 3.15 -1.52
N PRO A 23 13.55 3.30 -0.22
CA PRO A 23 14.94 3.42 0.22
C PRO A 23 15.70 2.12 -0.08
N ASN A 24 17.03 2.15 0.04
CA ASN A 24 17.88 0.96 -0.18
C ASN A 24 17.78 -0.11 0.93
N THR A 25 16.78 -0.02 1.82
CA THR A 25 16.56 -0.98 2.91
C THR A 25 15.48 -1.98 2.52
N PRO A 26 15.65 -3.29 2.81
CA PRO A 26 14.78 -4.35 2.28
C PRO A 26 13.37 -4.37 2.89
N ASN A 27 13.08 -3.49 3.85
CA ASN A 27 11.76 -3.27 4.45
C ASN A 27 10.91 -2.29 3.64
N CYS A 28 11.04 -2.30 2.30
CA CYS A 28 10.17 -1.57 1.40
C CYS A 28 9.84 -2.41 0.18
N VAL A 29 8.61 -2.30 -0.30
CA VAL A 29 8.24 -2.79 -1.63
C VAL A 29 7.45 -1.73 -2.40
N SER A 30 7.58 -1.73 -3.72
CA SER A 30 6.82 -0.86 -4.61
C SER A 30 6.59 -1.50 -5.97
N SER A 31 5.44 -1.25 -6.58
CA SER A 31 5.17 -1.69 -7.95
C SER A 31 5.87 -0.86 -9.03
N GLN A 32 6.37 0.31 -8.65
CA GLN A 32 7.15 1.19 -9.53
C GLN A 32 8.67 1.02 -9.33
N SER A 33 9.11 0.08 -8.48
CA SER A 33 10.53 -0.26 -8.34
C SER A 33 11.05 -0.98 -9.59
N THR A 34 12.28 -0.66 -10.00
CA THR A 34 13.04 -1.42 -11.01
C THR A 34 13.93 -2.49 -10.37
N ASP A 35 14.21 -2.40 -9.07
CA ASP A 35 14.96 -3.41 -8.35
C ASP A 35 14.05 -4.58 -7.95
N ALA A 36 14.47 -5.81 -8.28
CA ALA A 36 13.70 -7.03 -8.08
C ALA A 36 13.39 -7.30 -6.60
N SER A 37 14.29 -6.92 -5.67
CA SER A 37 14.08 -7.19 -4.25
C SER A 37 12.95 -6.32 -3.65
N HIS A 38 12.80 -5.09 -4.14
CA HIS A 38 11.72 -4.18 -3.75
C HIS A 38 10.47 -4.31 -4.64
N LYS A 39 10.56 -4.95 -5.81
CA LYS A 39 9.43 -4.98 -6.77
C LYS A 39 8.29 -5.89 -6.31
N VAL A 40 7.06 -5.38 -6.39
CA VAL A 40 5.79 -6.14 -6.28
C VAL A 40 4.91 -5.82 -7.48
N GLU A 41 3.92 -6.65 -7.79
CA GLU A 41 2.97 -6.32 -8.85
C GLU A 41 1.99 -5.22 -8.39
N PRO A 42 1.50 -4.36 -9.30
CA PRO A 42 0.39 -3.46 -9.00
C PRO A 42 -0.91 -4.25 -8.75
N LEU A 43 -1.98 -3.56 -8.37
CA LEU A 43 -3.30 -4.17 -8.20
C LEU A 43 -4.14 -3.81 -9.43
N ASN A 44 -4.42 -4.77 -10.29
CA ASN A 44 -5.34 -4.58 -11.42
C ASN A 44 -6.77 -4.49 -10.90
N TYR A 45 -7.59 -3.65 -11.53
CA TYR A 45 -9.04 -3.60 -11.29
C TYR A 45 -9.81 -3.74 -12.61
N THR A 46 -11.07 -4.15 -12.54
CA THR A 46 -11.93 -4.38 -13.72
C THR A 46 -13.25 -3.60 -13.67
N SER A 47 -13.57 -3.02 -12.51
CA SER A 47 -14.73 -2.16 -12.30
C SER A 47 -14.47 -0.71 -12.70
N ALA A 48 -15.50 0.15 -12.61
CA ALA A 48 -15.32 1.59 -12.73
C ALA A 48 -14.30 2.10 -11.67
N PRO A 49 -13.42 3.08 -11.98
CA PRO A 49 -12.35 3.49 -11.08
C PRO A 49 -12.82 3.90 -9.68
N GLU A 50 -13.98 4.55 -9.56
CA GLU A 50 -14.57 4.98 -8.29
C GLU A 50 -15.05 3.78 -7.45
N VAL A 51 -15.57 2.74 -8.11
CA VAL A 51 -15.98 1.48 -7.49
C VAL A 51 -14.74 0.71 -7.01
N ALA A 52 -13.72 0.63 -7.87
CA ALA A 52 -12.44 0.01 -7.54
C ALA A 52 -11.78 0.68 -6.33
N LEU A 53 -11.76 2.01 -6.26
CA LEU A 53 -11.24 2.78 -5.13
C LEU A 53 -12.01 2.47 -3.84
N THR A 54 -13.35 2.43 -3.92
CA THR A 54 -14.23 2.10 -2.79
C THR A 54 -13.97 0.70 -2.26
N GLN A 55 -13.85 -0.29 -3.16
CA GLN A 55 -13.54 -1.67 -2.81
C GLN A 55 -12.14 -1.80 -2.20
N LEU A 56 -11.13 -1.12 -2.76
CA LEU A 56 -9.79 -1.12 -2.21
C LEU A 56 -9.78 -0.56 -0.78
N LYS A 57 -10.49 0.56 -0.55
CA LYS A 57 -10.68 1.12 0.79
C LYS A 57 -11.34 0.13 1.75
N GLN A 58 -12.37 -0.59 1.29
CA GLN A 58 -13.04 -1.63 2.09
C GLN A 58 -12.06 -2.73 2.51
N VAL A 59 -11.20 -3.21 1.60
CA VAL A 59 -10.16 -4.20 1.91
C VAL A 59 -9.17 -3.64 2.93
N ILE A 60 -8.64 -2.43 2.69
CA ILE A 60 -7.67 -1.81 3.60
C ILE A 60 -8.28 -1.67 5.01
N SER A 61 -9.54 -1.24 5.09
CA SER A 61 -10.25 -1.01 6.36
C SER A 61 -10.63 -2.30 7.08
N SER A 62 -10.75 -3.44 6.38
CA SER A 62 -11.06 -4.74 6.99
C SER A 62 -9.84 -5.37 7.67
N LEU A 63 -8.64 -4.94 7.30
CA LEU A 63 -7.40 -5.46 7.86
C LEU A 63 -7.15 -4.89 9.27
N PRO A 64 -6.66 -5.72 10.21
CA PRO A 64 -6.43 -5.30 11.57
C PRO A 64 -5.27 -4.28 11.67
N LYS A 65 -5.38 -3.38 12.65
CA LYS A 65 -4.32 -2.39 12.99
C LYS A 65 -3.98 -1.43 11.85
N THR A 66 -4.99 -1.10 11.07
CA THR A 66 -4.91 -0.16 9.95
C THR A 66 -5.50 1.18 10.34
N ASN A 67 -4.88 2.26 9.90
CA ASN A 67 -5.37 3.62 10.02
C ASN A 67 -5.26 4.31 8.65
N ILE A 68 -6.38 4.62 8.00
CA ILE A 68 -6.36 5.42 6.76
C ILE A 68 -6.17 6.88 7.14
N VAL A 69 -5.06 7.47 6.71
CA VAL A 69 -4.66 8.83 7.07
C VAL A 69 -5.06 9.84 6.00
N THR A 70 -4.99 9.45 4.73
CA THR A 70 -5.36 10.33 3.61
C THR A 70 -6.08 9.53 2.55
N GLU A 71 -7.13 10.12 2.01
CA GLU A 71 -7.94 9.56 0.94
C GLU A 71 -8.35 10.71 0.01
N THR A 72 -8.18 10.49 -1.28
CA THR A 72 -8.62 11.37 -2.36
C THR A 72 -9.26 10.51 -3.44
N ASP A 73 -9.66 11.12 -4.57
CA ASP A 73 -10.22 10.41 -5.71
C ASP A 73 -9.24 9.47 -6.45
N SER A 74 -7.94 9.57 -6.14
CA SER A 74 -6.87 8.89 -6.88
C SER A 74 -5.73 8.39 -5.99
N TYR A 75 -5.81 8.59 -4.66
CA TYR A 75 -4.74 8.23 -3.75
C TYR A 75 -5.26 7.85 -2.36
N ILE A 76 -4.72 6.77 -1.80
CA ILE A 76 -4.94 6.33 -0.43
C ILE A 76 -3.59 6.19 0.27
N TYR A 77 -3.47 6.79 1.45
CA TYR A 77 -2.37 6.55 2.38
C TYR A 77 -2.91 5.96 3.69
N ALA A 78 -2.36 4.82 4.06
CA ALA A 78 -2.69 4.10 5.28
C ALA A 78 -1.42 3.78 6.10
N GLU A 79 -1.58 3.76 7.42
CA GLU A 79 -0.59 3.30 8.38
C GLU A 79 -0.99 1.93 8.91
N PHE A 80 -0.09 0.96 8.86
CA PHE A 80 -0.28 -0.36 9.46
C PHE A 80 0.65 -0.50 10.67
N THR A 81 0.11 -0.87 11.83
CA THR A 81 0.91 -1.06 13.04
C THR A 81 1.13 -2.55 13.34
N SER A 82 2.40 -2.96 13.44
CA SER A 82 2.77 -4.32 13.79
C SER A 82 2.34 -4.69 15.22
N ALA A 83 1.90 -5.94 15.40
CA ALA A 83 1.28 -6.38 16.65
C ALA A 83 2.24 -6.56 17.83
N ILE A 84 3.51 -6.86 17.56
CA ILE A 84 4.48 -7.32 18.56
C ILE A 84 5.45 -6.21 18.97
N VAL A 85 5.77 -5.29 18.03
CA VAL A 85 6.90 -4.35 18.19
C VAL A 85 6.51 -2.88 18.01
N GLY A 86 5.27 -2.59 17.60
CA GLY A 86 4.79 -1.22 17.42
C GLY A 86 5.38 -0.48 16.22
N PHE A 87 6.11 -1.15 15.32
CA PHE A 87 6.55 -0.56 14.06
C PHE A 87 5.35 -0.15 13.21
N VAL A 88 5.45 1.02 12.60
CA VAL A 88 4.48 1.56 11.68
C VAL A 88 5.02 1.42 10.26
N ASP A 89 4.19 0.85 9.40
CA ASP A 89 4.42 0.76 7.96
C ASP A 89 3.53 1.77 7.26
N ASP A 90 4.13 2.59 6.41
CA ASP A 90 3.44 3.54 5.55
C ASP A 90 3.11 2.85 4.22
N VAL A 91 1.82 2.76 3.91
CA VAL A 91 1.30 2.08 2.72
C VAL A 91 0.52 3.05 1.86
N GLU A 92 0.92 3.15 0.60
CA GLU A 92 0.37 4.09 -0.38
C GLU A 92 -0.20 3.34 -1.56
N PHE A 93 -1.35 3.80 -2.05
CA PHE A 93 -1.99 3.33 -3.26
C PHE A 93 -2.28 4.53 -4.16
N TYR A 94 -1.87 4.46 -5.41
CA TYR A 94 -2.12 5.47 -6.43
C TYR A 94 -2.89 4.86 -7.59
N LEU A 95 -4.06 5.42 -7.89
CA LEU A 95 -4.92 5.01 -9.00
C LEU A 95 -4.39 5.59 -10.30
N ASP A 96 -3.86 4.73 -11.17
CA ASP A 96 -3.56 5.06 -12.55
C ASP A 96 -4.73 4.61 -13.43
N ARG A 97 -5.56 5.58 -13.85
CA ARG A 97 -6.76 5.34 -14.65
C ARG A 97 -6.42 4.89 -16.08
N ASP A 98 -5.28 5.33 -16.62
CA ASP A 98 -4.87 5.01 -17.98
C ASP A 98 -4.32 3.58 -18.06
N ALA A 99 -3.53 3.18 -17.06
CA ALA A 99 -3.02 1.82 -16.95
C ALA A 99 -4.02 0.82 -16.33
N GLN A 100 -5.13 1.31 -15.79
CA GLN A 100 -6.16 0.52 -15.10
C GLN A 100 -5.62 -0.30 -13.92
N VAL A 101 -4.73 0.32 -13.13
CA VAL A 101 -4.13 -0.30 -11.95
C VAL A 101 -4.05 0.65 -10.76
N PHE A 102 -3.90 0.08 -9.56
CA PHE A 102 -3.32 0.80 -8.44
C PHE A 102 -1.82 0.49 -8.35
N HIS A 103 -1.00 1.53 -8.51
CA HIS A 103 0.38 1.48 -8.06
C HIS A 103 0.44 1.45 -6.54
N VAL A 104 1.45 0.76 -6.00
CA VAL A 104 1.56 0.54 -4.56
C VAL A 104 2.95 0.76 -4.04
N ARG A 105 3.02 1.15 -2.77
CA ARG A 105 4.23 1.17 -1.97
C ARG A 105 3.88 0.77 -0.53
N SER A 106 4.71 -0.06 0.10
CA SER A 106 4.63 -0.39 1.53
C SER A 106 6.03 -0.32 2.12
N ALA A 107 6.25 0.57 3.09
CA ALA A 107 7.57 0.80 3.67
C ALA A 107 7.50 0.95 5.20
N SER A 108 8.38 0.26 5.92
CA SER A 108 8.50 0.43 7.36
C SER A 108 9.27 1.70 7.72
N ARG A 109 8.83 2.44 8.74
CA ARG A 109 9.55 3.65 9.21
C ARG A 109 10.89 3.36 9.87
N LEU A 110 11.00 2.20 10.49
CA LEU A 110 12.18 1.77 11.25
C LEU A 110 12.51 0.32 10.94
N GLY A 111 13.72 -0.07 11.34
CA GLY A 111 14.26 -1.41 11.13
C GLY A 111 15.01 -1.53 9.80
N LYS A 112 15.76 -2.63 9.68
CA LYS A 112 16.50 -2.98 8.46
C LYS A 112 15.92 -4.20 7.76
N SER A 113 14.98 -4.90 8.38
CA SER A 113 14.29 -6.05 7.79
C SER A 113 12.92 -6.16 8.44
N ASP A 114 11.91 -6.41 7.63
CA ASP A 114 10.54 -6.68 8.04
C ASP A 114 10.18 -8.17 7.84
N LEU A 115 11.17 -9.02 7.51
CA LEU A 115 10.98 -10.43 7.14
C LEU A 115 9.93 -10.63 6.03
N GLY A 116 9.80 -9.66 5.12
CA GLY A 116 8.85 -9.70 4.00
C GLY A 116 7.41 -9.35 4.38
N VAL A 117 7.17 -8.78 5.57
CA VAL A 117 5.83 -8.36 6.03
C VAL A 117 5.17 -7.38 5.05
N ASN A 118 5.91 -6.38 4.55
CA ASN A 118 5.39 -5.40 3.60
C ASN A 118 4.95 -6.06 2.29
N ARG A 119 5.75 -7.00 1.77
CA ARG A 119 5.38 -7.82 0.61
C ARG A 119 4.11 -8.61 0.89
N LYS A 120 4.10 -9.41 1.96
CA LYS A 120 2.96 -10.25 2.34
C LYS A 120 1.67 -9.44 2.50
N ARG A 121 1.76 -8.23 3.05
CA ARG A 121 0.62 -7.31 3.17
C ARG A 121 0.06 -6.92 1.80
N ILE A 122 0.90 -6.47 0.88
CA ILE A 122 0.46 -6.10 -0.47
C ILE A 122 -0.16 -7.31 -1.20
N GLU A 123 0.44 -8.49 -1.08
CA GLU A 123 -0.12 -9.72 -1.67
C GLU A 123 -1.50 -10.08 -1.08
N THR A 124 -1.66 -9.92 0.23
CA THR A 124 -2.95 -10.18 0.92
C THR A 124 -4.02 -9.18 0.49
N ILE A 125 -3.67 -7.89 0.41
CA ILE A 125 -4.58 -6.85 -0.09
C ILE A 125 -4.96 -7.14 -1.53
N ARG A 126 -3.99 -7.52 -2.39
CA ARG A 126 -4.27 -7.86 -3.79
C ARG A 126 -5.24 -9.03 -3.91
N ALA A 127 -5.04 -10.10 -3.15
CA ALA A 127 -5.92 -11.26 -3.17
C ALA A 127 -7.36 -10.90 -2.76
N GLN A 128 -7.54 -10.24 -1.60
CA GLN A 128 -8.88 -9.83 -1.14
C GLN A 128 -9.54 -8.82 -2.08
N PHE A 129 -8.76 -7.92 -2.68
CA PHE A 129 -9.27 -6.97 -3.65
C PHE A 129 -9.75 -7.66 -4.92
N GLN A 130 -9.00 -8.64 -5.44
CA GLN A 130 -9.39 -9.44 -6.60
C GLN A 130 -10.65 -10.27 -6.33
N GLU A 131 -10.79 -10.84 -5.13
CA GLU A 131 -12.00 -11.54 -4.72
C GLU A 131 -13.23 -10.61 -4.75
N LEU A 132 -13.10 -9.37 -4.24
CA LEU A 132 -14.17 -8.37 -4.32
C LEU A 132 -14.44 -7.88 -5.75
N GLN A 133 -13.42 -7.76 -6.61
CA GLN A 133 -13.62 -7.42 -8.03
C GLN A 133 -14.46 -8.50 -8.72
N ALA A 134 -14.18 -9.78 -8.44
CA ALA A 134 -14.88 -10.90 -9.05
C ALA A 134 -16.35 -11.00 -8.61
N GLN A 135 -16.64 -10.71 -7.34
CA GLN A 135 -18.00 -10.79 -6.78
C GLN A 135 -18.96 -9.73 -7.34
N ASN A 136 -18.46 -8.57 -7.76
CA ASN A 136 -19.25 -7.47 -8.31
C ASN A 136 -19.30 -7.45 -9.85
N SER A 137 -18.71 -8.45 -10.50
CA SER A 137 -18.74 -8.64 -11.97
C SER A 137 -19.78 -9.68 -12.41
N ALA A 138 -20.57 -10.23 -11.47
CA ALA A 138 -21.64 -11.20 -11.66
C ALA A 138 -23.01 -10.56 -11.39
#